data_AF-A0A7S2Z7L9-F1
#
_entry.id   AF-A0A7S2Z7L9-F1
#
_cell.length_a   1.000
_cell.length_b   1.000
_cell.length_c   1.000
_cell.angle_alpha   90.00
_cell.angle_beta   90.00
_cell.angle_gamma   90.00
#
_symmetry.space_group_name_H-M   'P 1'
#
loop_
_entity.id
_entity.type
_entity.pdbx_description
1 polymer ?
#
loop_
_entity_poly.entity_id
_entity_poly.type
_entity_poly.pdbx_seq_one_letter_code
_entity_poly.pdbx_strand_id
1 'polypeptide(L)'
;RFTCWDQYKNARYSNEGLRIDFILVDGDMFAESVRREDFRLHGGCDEVAPGSEDAALRMATAFGNFQPVPFTGGGMSDPPMRVYDMQFSEPHNGIIYTPPKYSD
;
A
#
# COMPACT_ATOMS: atom_id res chain seq x y z
N ARG A 1 7.57 0.37 3.82
CA ARG A 1 6.21 0.03 3.39
C ARG A 1 5.93 -1.41 3.76
N PHE A 2 4.88 -1.65 4.54
CA PHE A 2 4.41 -2.99 4.87
C PHE A 2 3.64 -3.58 3.70
N THR A 3 3.50 -4.90 3.71
CA THR A 3 2.76 -5.66 2.69
C THR A 3 1.74 -6.62 3.31
N CYS A 4 1.81 -6.83 4.63
CA CYS A 4 0.87 -7.64 5.40
C CYS A 4 0.51 -6.92 6.71
N TRP A 5 -0.76 -7.01 7.11
CA TRP A 5 -1.30 -6.42 8.34
C TRP A 5 -2.28 -7.39 9.00
N ASP A 6 -2.37 -7.32 10.33
CA ASP A 6 -3.31 -8.11 11.12
C ASP A 6 -4.75 -7.61 10.92
N GLN A 7 -5.57 -8.39 10.22
CA GLN A 7 -6.97 -8.04 9.89
C GLN A 7 -7.85 -7.97 11.14
N TYR A 8 -7.64 -8.86 12.12
CA TYR A 8 -8.44 -8.89 13.36
C TYR A 8 -8.24 -7.64 14.22
N LYS A 9 -7.14 -6.91 14.01
CA LYS A 9 -6.85 -5.65 14.69
C LYS A 9 -7.08 -4.42 13.82
N ASN A 10 -7.55 -4.59 12.58
CA ASN A 10 -7.63 -3.49 11.61
C ASN A 10 -6.27 -2.76 11.47
N ALA A 11 -5.15 -3.49 11.57
CA ALA A 11 -3.82 -2.87 11.69
C ALA A 11 -3.36 -2.13 10.42
N ARG A 12 -4.01 -2.39 9.28
CA ARG A 12 -3.81 -1.63 8.03
C ARG A 12 -4.12 -0.14 8.17
N TYR A 13 -5.09 0.23 9.03
CA TYR A 13 -5.58 1.60 9.16
C TYR A 13 -4.76 2.44 10.16
N SER A 14 -3.95 1.81 11.00
CA SER A 14 -2.82 2.42 11.71
C SER A 14 -1.50 2.25 10.96
N ASN A 15 -1.53 1.53 9.83
CA ASN A 15 -0.36 1.07 9.08
C ASN A 15 0.68 0.36 9.96
N GLU A 16 0.23 -0.45 10.93
CA GLU A 16 1.06 -1.31 11.77
C GLU A 16 1.13 -2.70 11.16
N GLY A 17 2.21 -3.01 10.44
CA GLY A 17 2.30 -4.25 9.67
C GLY A 17 3.71 -4.82 9.62
N LEU A 18 3.86 -5.81 8.75
CA LEU A 18 5.14 -6.41 8.40
C LEU A 18 5.33 -6.36 6.89
N ARG A 19 6.59 -6.34 6.46
CA ARG A 19 6.94 -6.59 5.06
C ARG A 19 7.35 -8.05 4.96
N ILE A 20 6.53 -8.85 4.28
CA ILE A 20 6.78 -10.28 4.08
C ILE A 20 6.92 -10.64 2.59
N ASP A 21 6.56 -9.73 1.69
CA ASP A 21 6.65 -9.90 0.25
C ASP A 21 7.92 -9.24 -0.29
N PHE A 22 8.77 -10.07 -0.90
CA PHE A 22 10.04 -9.66 -1.47
C PHE A 22 10.24 -10.34 -2.82
N ILE A 23 10.84 -9.59 -3.74
CA ILE A 23 11.38 -10.13 -4.99
C ILE A 23 12.89 -10.18 -4.80
N LEU A 24 13.44 -11.39 -4.74
CA LEU A 24 14.87 -11.63 -4.64
C LEU A 24 15.41 -11.90 -6.04
N VAL A 25 16.44 -11.17 -6.43
CA VAL A 25 17.13 -11.30 -7.71
C VAL A 25 18.64 -11.38 -7.47
N ASP A 26 19.40 -11.89 -8.43
CA ASP A 26 20.86 -11.87 -8.34
C ASP A 26 21.42 -10.44 -8.46
N GLY A 27 22.71 -10.29 -8.14
CA GLY A 27 23.36 -8.99 -8.09
C GLY A 27 23.42 -8.27 -9.43
N ASP A 28 23.59 -9.01 -10.52
CA ASP A 28 23.70 -8.44 -11.87
C ASP A 28 22.32 -7.96 -12.34
N MET A 29 21.28 -8.79 -12.16
CA MET A 29 19.89 -8.42 -12.43
C MET A 29 19.46 -7.22 -11.59
N PHE A 30 19.87 -7.15 -10.30
CA PHE A 30 19.59 -6.00 -9.46
C PHE A 30 20.25 -4.73 -9.99
N ALA A 31 21.52 -4.81 -10.42
CA ALA A 31 22.25 -3.66 -10.93
C ALA A 31 21.67 -3.12 -12.25
N GLU A 32 21.21 -4.01 -13.13
CA GLU A 32 20.65 -3.66 -14.43
C GLU A 32 19.18 -3.22 -14.37
N SER A 33 18.35 -3.88 -13.55
CA SER A 33 16.89 -3.73 -13.60
C SER A 33 16.32 -2.75 -12.57
N VAL A 34 17.05 -2.43 -11.51
CA VAL A 34 16.54 -1.53 -10.47
C VAL A 34 16.56 -0.09 -10.97
N ARG A 35 15.37 0.50 -11.08
CA ARG A 35 15.23 1.94 -11.34
C ARG A 35 15.58 2.72 -10.09
N ARG A 36 16.78 3.29 -10.06
CA ARG A 36 17.29 4.13 -8.95
C ARG A 36 16.91 5.60 -9.15
N GLU A 37 16.68 5.99 -10.39
CA GLU A 37 16.35 7.34 -10.84
C GLU A 37 14.85 7.36 -11.19
N ASP A 38 14.17 8.48 -10.91
CA ASP A 38 12.71 8.65 -11.10
C ASP A 38 11.80 7.75 -10.24
N PHE A 39 12.27 7.28 -9.08
CA PHE A 39 11.40 6.58 -8.13
C PHE A 39 10.32 7.53 -7.58
N ARG A 40 9.07 7.33 -7.97
CA ARG A 40 7.92 8.07 -7.43
C ARG A 40 7.20 7.22 -6.40
N LEU A 41 7.51 7.39 -5.12
CA LEU A 41 6.71 6.76 -4.08
C LEU A 41 5.36 7.50 -3.94
N HIS A 42 4.28 6.89 -4.40
CA HIS A 42 2.93 7.47 -4.28
C HIS A 42 2.53 7.70 -2.82
N GLY A 43 1.66 8.68 -2.55
CA GLY A 43 1.19 9.00 -1.20
C GLY A 43 1.88 10.20 -0.55
N GLY A 44 3.03 10.63 -1.10
CA GLY A 44 3.63 11.91 -0.76
C GLY A 44 2.87 13.11 -1.35
N CYS A 45 3.11 14.29 -0.79
CA CYS A 45 2.70 15.60 -1.29
C CYS A 45 3.72 16.65 -0.84
N ASP A 46 3.48 17.93 -1.09
CA ASP A 46 4.41 19.01 -0.73
C ASP A 46 4.77 19.01 0.76
N GLU A 47 3.83 18.61 1.63
CA GLU A 47 4.01 18.54 3.08
C GLU A 47 4.43 17.14 3.58
N VAL A 48 4.29 16.09 2.75
CA VAL A 48 4.50 14.70 3.16
C VAL A 48 5.51 14.03 2.26
N ALA A 49 6.70 13.76 2.81
CA ALA A 49 7.75 13.08 2.06
C ALA A 49 7.27 11.70 1.54
N PRO A 50 7.50 11.36 0.26
CA PRO A 50 7.07 10.09 -0.34
C PRO A 50 7.46 8.80 0.42
N GLY A 51 8.59 8.85 1.14
CA GLY A 51 9.11 7.76 1.95
C GLY A 51 8.61 7.72 3.40
N SER A 52 7.77 8.66 3.83
CA SER A 52 7.30 8.76 5.22
C SER A 52 6.27 7.69 5.57
N GLU A 53 6.06 7.52 6.88
CA GLU A 53 5.00 6.67 7.43
C GLU A 53 3.60 7.16 7.00
N ASP A 54 3.38 8.48 6.97
CA ASP A 54 2.13 9.09 6.50
C ASP A 54 1.85 8.79 5.03
N ALA A 55 2.86 8.89 4.16
CA ALA A 55 2.72 8.51 2.75
C ALA A 55 2.38 7.02 2.60
N ALA A 56 2.98 6.17 3.43
CA ALA A 56 2.68 4.74 3.44
C ALA A 56 1.24 4.46 3.91
N LEU A 57 0.77 5.12 4.98
CA LEU A 57 -0.59 4.99 5.48
C LEU A 57 -1.63 5.47 4.45
N ARG A 58 -1.38 6.60 3.80
CA ARG A 58 -2.21 7.10 2.70
C ARG A 58 -2.35 6.04 1.62
N MET A 59 -1.26 5.40 1.22
CA MET A 59 -1.33 4.37 0.19
C MET A 59 -1.99 3.08 0.65
N ALA A 60 -1.74 2.64 1.89
CA ALA A 60 -2.40 1.48 2.47
C ALA A 60 -3.92 1.68 2.53
N THR A 61 -4.40 2.91 2.72
CA THR A 61 -5.83 3.22 2.91
C THR A 61 -6.48 3.92 1.72
N ALA A 62 -5.79 4.04 0.58
CA ALA A 62 -6.23 4.85 -0.56
C ALA A 62 -6.66 6.28 -0.14
N PHE A 63 -5.80 6.99 0.57
CA PHE A 63 -6.03 8.31 1.16
C PHE A 63 -7.25 8.33 2.09
N GLY A 64 -7.40 7.28 2.91
CA GLY A 64 -8.54 7.11 3.81
C GLY A 64 -9.84 6.73 3.13
N ASN A 65 -9.86 6.33 1.85
CA ASN A 65 -11.09 5.85 1.22
C ASN A 65 -11.43 4.40 1.57
N PHE A 66 -10.43 3.60 1.95
CA PHE A 66 -10.67 2.31 2.61
C PHE A 66 -10.89 2.56 4.10
N GLN A 67 -12.00 2.03 4.63
CA GLN A 67 -12.43 2.24 6.01
C GLN A 67 -12.40 0.92 6.80
N PRO A 68 -12.08 0.96 8.10
CA PRO A 68 -12.04 -0.24 8.94
C PRO A 68 -13.41 -0.90 9.04
N VAL A 69 -13.40 -2.23 9.14
CA VAL A 69 -14.62 -3.00 9.38
C VAL A 69 -15.01 -2.85 10.85
N PRO A 70 -16.26 -2.48 11.17
CA PRO A 70 -16.73 -2.43 12.55
C PRO A 70 -16.66 -3.81 13.23
N PHE A 71 -16.20 -3.85 14.48
CA PHE A 71 -16.17 -5.07 15.28
C PHE A 71 -17.56 -5.59 15.68
N THR A 72 -18.59 -4.78 15.47
CA THR A 72 -20.00 -5.10 15.77
C THR A 72 -20.67 -5.98 14.71
N GLY A 73 -19.96 -6.34 13.64
CA GLY A 73 -20.54 -6.95 12.45
C GLY A 73 -21.09 -5.89 11.50
N GLY A 74 -21.16 -6.24 10.20
CA GLY A 74 -21.57 -5.33 9.12
C GLY A 74 -20.81 -5.52 7.81
N GLY A 75 -19.70 -6.27 7.84
CA GLY A 75 -18.85 -6.47 6.67
C GLY A 75 -18.10 -5.21 6.26
N MET A 76 -17.30 -5.32 5.20
CA MET A 76 -16.54 -4.19 4.66
C MET A 76 -17.39 -3.36 3.71
N SER A 77 -17.37 -2.04 3.88
CA SER A 77 -18.01 -1.13 2.94
C SER A 77 -17.25 -1.13 1.61
N ASP A 78 -18.00 -1.17 0.50
CA ASP A 78 -17.42 -1.06 -0.84
C ASP A 78 -17.28 0.42 -1.24
N PRO A 79 -16.05 0.94 -1.43
CA PRO A 79 -15.86 2.27 -1.99
C PRO A 79 -16.20 2.30 -3.50
N PRO A 80 -16.31 3.50 -4.11
CA PRO A 80 -16.49 3.62 -5.55
C PRO A 80 -15.32 2.99 -6.34
N MET A 81 -15.58 2.49 -7.56
CA MET A 81 -14.56 1.82 -8.40
C MET A 81 -13.25 2.61 -8.57
N ARG A 82 -13.34 3.93 -8.71
CA ARG A 82 -12.15 4.82 -8.79
C ARG A 82 -11.16 4.67 -7.63
N VAL A 83 -11.61 4.21 -6.46
CA VAL A 83 -10.76 3.93 -5.30
C VAL A 83 -10.06 2.58 -5.46
N TYR A 84 -10.78 1.57 -5.94
CA TYR A 84 -10.18 0.28 -6.30
C TYR A 84 -9.12 0.44 -7.40
N ASP A 85 -9.37 1.32 -8.36
CA ASP A 85 -8.46 1.56 -9.49
C ASP A 85 -7.14 2.25 -9.07
N MET A 86 -7.05 2.81 -7.86
CA MET A 86 -5.79 3.37 -7.35
C MET A 86 -4.66 2.33 -7.29
N GLN A 87 -4.99 1.05 -7.19
CA GLN A 87 -4.01 -0.04 -7.25
C GLN A 87 -3.29 -0.15 -8.61
N PHE A 88 -3.90 0.38 -9.68
CA PHE A 88 -3.36 0.37 -11.04
C PHE A 88 -2.64 1.67 -11.41
N SER A 89 -2.47 2.59 -10.45
CA SER A 89 -1.57 3.72 -10.64
C SER A 89 -0.17 3.21 -11.00
N GLU A 90 0.58 3.97 -11.81
CA GLU A 90 1.87 3.53 -12.32
C GLU A 90 2.76 2.99 -11.17
N PRO A 91 3.16 1.70 -11.22
CA PRO A 91 3.98 1.12 -10.18
C PRO A 91 5.41 1.64 -10.32
N HIS A 92 5.92 2.30 -9.27
CA HIS A 92 7.24 2.93 -9.31
C HIS A 92 8.31 2.16 -8.52
N ASN A 93 7.93 1.13 -7.74
CA ASN A 93 8.86 0.26 -7.02
C ASN A 93 8.44 -1.23 -7.02
N GLY A 94 7.48 -1.60 -7.88
CA GLY A 94 6.94 -2.97 -7.96
C GLY A 94 6.02 -3.38 -6.80
N ILE A 95 5.76 -2.52 -5.83
CA ILE A 95 4.80 -2.79 -4.73
C ILE A 95 3.45 -2.16 -5.07
N ILE A 96 2.43 -3.00 -5.22
CA ILE A 96 1.05 -2.60 -5.43
C ILE A 96 0.29 -2.79 -4.12
N TYR A 97 -0.45 -1.78 -3.69
CA TYR A 97 -1.40 -1.93 -2.59
C TYR A 97 -2.75 -2.40 -3.12
N THR A 98 -3.02 -3.68 -2.91
CA THR A 98 -4.32 -4.26 -3.25
C THR A 98 -5.39 -3.74 -2.30
N PRO A 99 -6.62 -3.48 -2.80
CA PRO A 99 -7.77 -3.15 -1.98
C PRO A 99 -7.99 -4.18 -0.86
N PRO A 100 -8.39 -3.79 0.36
CA PRO A 100 -8.50 -4.73 1.48
C PRO A 100 -9.45 -5.90 1.21
N LYS A 101 -10.53 -5.68 0.43
CA LYS A 101 -11.47 -6.75 0.04
C LYS A 101 -10.85 -7.81 -0.89
N TYR A 102 -9.77 -7.48 -1.58
CA TYR A 102 -9.05 -8.38 -2.49
C TYR A 102 -7.74 -8.90 -1.87
N SER A 103 -7.47 -8.49 -0.63
CA SER A 103 -6.34 -8.94 0.16
C SER A 103 -6.90 -9.96 1.15
N ASP A 104 -6.73 -11.24 0.83
CA ASP A 104 -6.98 -12.34 1.77
C ASP A 104 -6.00 -12.26 2.95
#